data_AF-A0A846MYA4-F1
#
_entry.id   AF-A0A846MYA4-F1
#
_cell.length_a   1.000
_cell.length_b   1.000
_cell.length_c   1.000
_cell.angle_alpha   90.00
_cell.angle_beta   90.00
_cell.angle_gamma   90.00
#
_symmetry.space_group_name_H-M   'P 1'
#
loop_
_entity.id
_entity.type
_entity.pdbx_description
1 polymer ?
#
loop_
_entity_poly.entity_id
_entity_poly.type
_entity_poly.pdbx_seq_one_letter_code
_entity_poly.pdbx_strand_id
1 'polypeptide(L)'
;MKLSDGSVIPGNRHADDAEIDRRIAQFHAPYHTAIAAMVARLRDAGRVPILISLHSFTPVWKTTPRPWEIGVLWDRDGRLAQPLMNRLAGAGFVVGDNEPYSGALENDTLNRHGTKNGLPHVLIEIRQDLIGTEPAAQAMAERLAPILEAALADMGQMSRKTTHS
;
A
#
# COMPACT_ATOMS: atom_id res chain seq x y z
N MET A 1 9.26 -9.45 25.34
CA MET A 1 7.84 -9.82 25.19
C MET A 1 7.36 -9.27 23.85
N LYS A 2 6.81 -10.09 22.95
CA LYS A 2 6.32 -9.63 21.65
C LYS A 2 4.81 -9.32 21.79
N LEU A 3 4.48 -8.04 21.97
CA LEU A 3 3.12 -7.53 22.19
C LEU A 3 2.48 -7.11 20.86
N SER A 4 1.16 -7.25 20.75
CA SER A 4 0.34 -6.64 19.70
C SER A 4 -0.80 -5.90 20.37
N ASP A 5 -0.85 -4.57 20.20
CA ASP A 5 -1.81 -3.67 20.85
C ASP A 5 -2.02 -3.96 22.35
N GLY A 6 -0.92 -4.06 23.10
CA GLY A 6 -0.94 -4.33 24.54
C GLY A 6 -1.26 -5.78 24.92
N SER A 7 -1.60 -6.64 23.96
CA SER A 7 -1.87 -8.06 24.19
C SER A 7 -0.65 -8.93 23.92
N VAL A 8 -0.42 -9.91 24.78
CA VAL A 8 0.63 -10.92 24.54
C VAL A 8 0.12 -11.89 23.48
N ILE A 9 0.89 -12.05 22.40
CA ILE A 9 0.62 -13.10 21.41
C ILE A 9 1.29 -14.39 21.90
N PRO A 10 0.55 -15.42 22.33
CA PRO A 10 1.14 -16.61 22.97
C PRO A 10 2.21 -17.27 22.08
N GLY A 11 1.91 -17.43 20.78
CA GLY A 11 2.83 -18.01 19.80
C GLY A 11 4.05 -17.15 19.45
N ASN A 12 4.14 -15.90 19.93
CA ASN A 12 5.31 -15.03 19.73
C ASN A 12 6.15 -14.88 21.01
N ARG A 13 5.64 -15.30 22.17
CA ARG A 13 6.27 -15.05 23.48
C ARG A 13 7.68 -15.63 23.57
N HIS A 14 7.86 -16.84 23.05
CA HIS A 14 9.10 -17.62 23.11
C HIS A 14 9.78 -17.79 21.74
N ALA A 15 9.38 -17.00 20.74
CA ALA A 15 10.00 -17.08 19.42
C ALA A 15 11.45 -16.56 19.50
N ASP A 16 12.39 -17.49 19.50
CA ASP A 16 13.83 -17.28 19.42
C ASP A 16 14.29 -17.02 17.98
N ASP A 17 15.60 -16.92 17.78
CA ASP A 17 16.18 -16.65 16.46
C ASP A 17 15.90 -17.79 15.48
N ALA A 18 15.89 -19.04 15.93
CA ALA A 18 15.56 -20.19 15.08
C ALA A 18 14.11 -20.14 14.58
N GLU A 19 13.16 -19.77 15.43
CA GLU A 19 11.76 -19.59 15.03
C GLU A 19 11.57 -18.36 14.12
N ILE A 20 12.33 -17.28 14.35
CA ILE A 20 12.34 -16.12 13.46
C ILE A 20 12.85 -16.54 12.07
N ASP A 21 14.00 -17.20 11.99
CA ASP A 21 14.59 -17.66 10.73
C ASP A 21 13.67 -18.61 9.99
N ARG A 22 13.01 -19.54 10.71
CA ARG A 22 12.02 -20.45 10.13
C ARG A 22 10.86 -19.68 9.51
N ARG A 23 10.29 -18.67 10.20
CA ARG A 23 9.20 -17.84 9.66
C ARG A 23 9.67 -16.97 8.49
N ILE A 24 10.90 -16.46 8.55
CA ILE A 24 11.49 -15.71 7.45
C ILE A 24 11.59 -16.60 6.21
N ALA A 25 12.18 -17.78 6.34
CA ALA A 25 12.34 -18.73 5.24
C ALA A 25 10.99 -19.21 4.67
N GLN A 26 9.99 -19.40 5.53
CA GLN A 26 8.70 -19.96 5.12
C GLN A 26 7.72 -18.94 4.54
N PHE A 27 7.70 -17.70 5.05
CA PHE A 27 6.65 -16.73 4.71
C PHE A 27 7.20 -15.44 4.12
N HIS A 28 8.14 -14.79 4.82
CA HIS A 28 8.60 -13.44 4.46
C HIS A 28 9.52 -13.43 3.23
N ALA A 29 10.55 -14.28 3.20
CA ALA A 29 11.48 -14.36 2.08
C ALA A 29 10.79 -14.79 0.78
N PRO A 30 9.92 -15.83 0.76
CA PRO A 30 9.18 -16.19 -0.46
C PRO A 30 8.30 -15.06 -0.99
N TYR A 31 7.62 -14.32 -0.11
CA TYR A 31 6.81 -13.15 -0.49
C TYR A 31 7.65 -12.07 -1.17
N HIS A 32 8.77 -11.66 -0.56
CA HIS A 32 9.62 -10.61 -1.17
C HIS A 32 10.33 -11.09 -2.43
N THR A 33 10.72 -12.37 -2.51
CA THR A 33 11.31 -12.96 -3.72
C THR A 33 10.32 -12.94 -4.87
N ALA A 34 9.04 -13.28 -4.64
CA ALA A 34 8.01 -13.26 -5.68
C ALA A 34 7.80 -11.84 -6.25
N ILE A 35 7.77 -10.82 -5.38
CA ILE A 35 7.65 -9.42 -5.83
C ILE A 35 8.88 -9.00 -6.64
N ALA A 36 10.08 -9.28 -6.14
CA ALA A 36 11.32 -8.93 -6.83
C ALA A 36 11.41 -9.59 -8.22
N ALA A 37 11.03 -10.87 -8.33
CA ALA A 37 10.98 -11.59 -9.59
C ALA A 37 9.98 -10.98 -10.59
N MET A 38 8.80 -10.56 -10.12
CA MET A 38 7.81 -9.89 -10.97
C MET A 38 8.31 -8.53 -11.46
N VAL A 39 8.92 -7.74 -10.58
CA VAL A 39 9.53 -6.46 -10.91
C VAL A 39 10.63 -6.64 -11.97
N ALA A 40 11.54 -7.59 -11.78
CA ALA A 40 12.59 -7.90 -12.74
C ALA A 40 12.01 -8.29 -14.11
N ARG A 41 11.05 -9.22 -14.13
CA ARG A 41 10.39 -9.68 -15.36
C ARG A 41 9.76 -8.54 -16.17
N LEU A 42 9.12 -7.58 -15.49
CA LEU A 42 8.52 -6.42 -16.16
C LEU A 42 9.58 -5.47 -16.72
N ARG A 43 10.68 -5.25 -15.98
CA ARG A 43 11.80 -4.42 -16.44
C ARG A 43 12.51 -5.04 -17.64
N ASP A 44 12.73 -6.35 -17.62
CA ASP A 44 13.35 -7.10 -18.73
C ASP A 44 12.49 -7.04 -20.00
N ALA A 45 11.17 -6.90 -19.85
CA ALA A 45 10.23 -6.67 -20.94
C ALA A 45 10.12 -5.17 -21.36
N GLY A 46 11.01 -4.29 -20.87
CA GLY A 46 11.02 -2.86 -21.20
C GLY A 46 9.85 -2.06 -20.60
N ARG A 47 9.17 -2.60 -19.57
CA ARG A 47 8.04 -1.93 -18.90
C ARG A 47 8.50 -1.32 -17.58
N VAL A 48 7.88 -0.20 -17.20
CA VAL A 48 8.05 0.39 -15.87
C VAL A 48 7.05 -0.27 -14.91
N PRO A 49 7.49 -1.04 -13.90
CA PRO A 49 6.60 -1.60 -12.90
C PRO A 49 6.06 -0.50 -11.98
N ILE A 50 4.80 -0.63 -11.57
CA ILE A 50 4.13 0.25 -10.61
C ILE A 50 3.60 -0.63 -9.49
N LEU A 51 3.91 -0.27 -8.24
CA LEU A 51 3.54 -1.07 -7.08
C LEU A 51 2.34 -0.46 -6.38
N ILE A 52 1.29 -1.26 -6.19
CA ILE A 52 0.09 -0.84 -5.48
C ILE A 52 -0.15 -1.87 -4.38
N SER A 53 0.03 -1.45 -3.13
CA SER A 53 -0.25 -2.28 -1.96
C SER A 53 -1.66 -1.99 -1.46
N LEU A 54 -2.49 -3.01 -1.26
CA LEU A 54 -3.87 -2.87 -0.82
C LEU A 54 -4.02 -3.37 0.61
N HIS A 55 -4.56 -2.52 1.47
CA HIS A 55 -4.73 -2.77 2.89
C HIS A 55 -6.10 -2.29 3.37
N SER A 56 -6.43 -2.64 4.60
CA SER A 56 -7.58 -2.09 5.29
C SER A 56 -7.28 -1.79 6.75
N PHE A 57 -8.06 -0.87 7.32
CA PHE A 57 -7.91 -0.45 8.71
C PHE A 57 -9.26 -0.40 9.43
N THR A 58 -9.23 -0.60 10.75
CA THR A 58 -10.42 -0.54 11.61
C THR A 58 -10.99 0.89 11.64
N PRO A 59 -12.32 1.09 11.62
CA PRO A 59 -12.92 2.43 11.62
C PRO A 59 -12.74 3.18 12.93
N VAL A 60 -12.51 2.44 14.01
CA VAL A 60 -12.20 2.97 15.34
C VAL A 60 -10.93 2.28 15.81
N TRP A 61 -10.00 3.06 16.34
CA TRP A 61 -8.82 2.56 17.02
C TRP A 61 -8.94 2.89 18.51
N LYS A 62 -9.10 1.87 19.34
CA LYS A 62 -9.46 2.00 20.76
C LYS A 62 -10.75 2.81 20.90
N THR A 63 -10.64 4.09 21.24
CA THR A 63 -11.78 5.01 21.41
C THR A 63 -11.80 6.12 20.37
N THR A 64 -10.83 6.16 19.45
CA THR A 64 -10.67 7.23 18.46
C THR A 64 -11.24 6.80 17.11
N PRO A 65 -12.31 7.45 16.63
CA PRO A 65 -12.79 7.25 15.27
C PRO A 65 -11.76 7.71 14.24
N ARG A 66 -11.64 6.98 13.14
CA ARG A 66 -10.80 7.35 12.00
C ARG A 66 -11.71 7.85 10.86
N PRO A 67 -11.72 9.16 10.59
CA PRO A 67 -12.73 9.77 9.71
C PRO A 67 -12.53 9.43 8.24
N TRP A 68 -11.29 9.14 7.84
CA TRP A 68 -10.94 8.81 6.46
C TRP A 68 -11.61 7.51 6.01
N GLU A 69 -12.08 7.50 4.78
CA GLU A 69 -12.60 6.31 4.12
C GLU A 69 -11.47 5.58 3.39
N ILE A 70 -10.53 6.35 2.84
CA ILE A 70 -9.39 5.85 2.08
C ILE A 70 -8.13 6.59 2.49
N GLY A 71 -7.14 5.87 3.00
CA GLY A 71 -5.78 6.36 3.21
C GLY A 71 -4.93 6.14 1.97
N VAL A 72 -4.18 7.16 1.57
CA VAL A 72 -3.15 7.09 0.53
C VAL A 72 -1.80 7.28 1.20
N LEU A 73 -1.05 6.18 1.29
CA LEU A 73 0.22 6.10 1.99
C LEU A 73 1.35 6.06 0.97
N TRP A 74 2.34 6.90 1.18
CA TRP A 74 3.46 7.09 0.27
C TRP A 74 4.68 7.63 1.02
N ASP A 75 5.88 7.41 0.46
CA ASP A 75 7.13 7.96 0.98
C ASP A 75 7.49 9.26 0.24
N ARG A 76 8.60 9.30 -0.50
CA ARG A 76 9.11 10.50 -1.17
C ARG A 76 8.67 10.65 -2.62
N ASP A 77 7.98 9.65 -3.17
CA ASP A 77 7.55 9.59 -4.58
C ASP A 77 6.04 9.87 -4.71
N GLY A 78 5.68 11.13 -4.84
CA GLY A 78 4.29 11.57 -4.97
C GLY A 78 3.68 11.39 -6.37
N ARG A 79 4.41 10.83 -7.35
CA ARG A 79 3.99 10.82 -8.77
C ARG A 79 2.67 10.08 -9.00
N LEU A 80 2.40 9.03 -8.21
CA LEU A 80 1.11 8.32 -8.22
C LEU A 80 0.20 8.78 -7.07
N ALA A 81 0.76 9.01 -5.89
CA ALA A 81 -0.02 9.36 -4.70
C ALA A 81 -0.83 10.65 -4.90
N GLN A 82 -0.22 11.71 -5.43
CA GLN A 82 -0.89 12.99 -5.62
C GLN A 82 -2.09 12.94 -6.59
N PRO A 83 -1.96 12.41 -7.83
CA PRO A 83 -3.12 12.31 -8.71
C PRO A 83 -4.18 11.35 -8.15
N LEU A 84 -3.79 10.28 -7.45
CA LEU A 84 -4.74 9.38 -6.81
C LEU A 84 -5.56 10.08 -5.73
N MET A 85 -4.91 10.81 -4.81
CA MET A 85 -5.60 11.58 -3.76
C MET A 85 -6.59 12.59 -4.35
N ASN A 86 -6.16 13.34 -5.37
CA ASN A 86 -7.02 14.33 -6.04
C ASN A 86 -8.28 13.69 -6.63
N ARG A 87 -8.15 12.52 -7.26
CA ARG A 87 -9.28 11.83 -7.89
C ARG A 87 -10.21 11.17 -6.88
N LEU A 88 -9.66 10.59 -5.81
CA LEU A 88 -10.46 10.05 -4.72
C LEU A 88 -11.30 11.14 -4.05
N ALA A 89 -10.68 12.30 -3.75
CA ALA A 89 -11.39 13.46 -3.22
C ALA A 89 -12.46 13.97 -4.19
N GLY A 90 -12.15 14.05 -5.49
CA GLY A 90 -13.12 14.43 -6.54
C GLY A 90 -14.27 13.44 -6.69
N ALA A 91 -14.07 12.17 -6.34
CA ALA A 91 -15.11 11.13 -6.30
C ALA A 91 -15.90 11.11 -4.98
N GLY A 92 -15.66 12.08 -4.10
CA GLY A 92 -16.39 12.29 -2.85
C GLY A 92 -15.90 11.48 -1.66
N PHE A 93 -14.73 10.85 -1.74
CA PHE A 93 -14.16 10.13 -0.58
C PHE A 93 -13.52 11.09 0.42
N VAL A 94 -13.61 10.76 1.71
CA VAL A 94 -12.76 11.38 2.74
C VAL A 94 -11.38 10.73 2.68
N VAL A 95 -10.40 11.44 2.11
CA VAL A 95 -9.05 10.92 1.87
C VAL A 95 -8.09 11.29 2.98
N GLY A 96 -7.31 10.33 3.47
CA GLY A 96 -6.19 10.55 4.37
C GLY A 96 -4.86 10.57 3.61
N ASP A 97 -4.08 11.64 3.70
CA ASP A 97 -2.70 11.69 3.21
C ASP A 97 -1.77 11.17 4.30
N ASN A 98 -1.21 9.97 4.11
CA ASN A 98 -0.43 9.28 5.14
C ASN A 98 -1.19 9.13 6.48
N GLU A 99 -2.47 8.80 6.37
CA GLU A 99 -3.36 8.51 7.49
C GLU A 99 -4.12 7.21 7.21
N PRO A 100 -4.39 6.35 8.22
CA PRO A 100 -4.06 6.53 9.64
C PRO A 100 -2.62 6.13 10.02
N TYR A 101 -1.80 5.76 9.03
CA TYR A 101 -0.39 5.43 9.20
C TYR A 101 0.44 6.15 8.15
N SER A 102 1.73 6.32 8.41
CA SER A 102 2.67 6.81 7.39
C SER A 102 3.08 5.68 6.43
N GLY A 103 3.20 6.00 5.15
CA GLY A 103 3.82 5.13 4.14
C GLY A 103 5.35 5.22 4.09
N ALA A 104 5.98 6.10 4.88
CA ALA A 104 7.43 6.30 4.92
C ALA A 104 8.11 5.37 5.95
N LEU A 105 7.82 4.06 5.89
CA LEU A 105 8.35 3.07 6.82
C LEU A 105 9.60 2.39 6.25
N GLU A 106 10.72 2.47 6.97
CA GLU A 106 11.94 1.81 6.53
C GLU A 106 11.78 0.27 6.56
N ASN A 107 12.26 -0.39 5.51
CA ASN A 107 12.24 -1.85 5.33
C ASN A 107 10.85 -2.49 5.16
N ASP A 108 9.79 -1.69 5.02
CA ASP A 108 8.50 -2.20 4.58
C ASP A 108 8.52 -2.61 3.08
N THR A 109 7.41 -3.18 2.60
CA THR A 109 7.29 -3.66 1.22
C THR A 109 7.52 -2.56 0.19
N LEU A 110 6.94 -1.37 0.39
CA LEU A 110 7.03 -0.29 -0.58
C LEU A 110 8.38 0.42 -0.54
N ASN A 111 9.01 0.55 0.63
CA ASN A 111 10.38 1.01 0.73
C ASN A 111 11.32 0.06 -0.02
N ARG A 112 11.19 -1.25 0.22
CA ARG A 112 12.07 -2.28 -0.36
C ARG A 112 11.95 -2.36 -1.88
N HIS A 113 10.73 -2.35 -2.38
CA HIS A 113 10.46 -2.66 -3.79
C HIS A 113 10.10 -1.43 -4.63
N GLY A 114 9.53 -0.38 -4.03
CA GLY A 114 9.22 0.91 -4.65
C GLY A 114 10.35 1.92 -4.47
N THR A 115 10.43 2.55 -3.29
CA THR A 115 11.34 3.67 -2.98
C THR A 115 12.79 3.35 -3.35
N LYS A 116 13.36 2.26 -2.84
CA LYS A 116 14.77 1.90 -3.06
C LYS A 116 15.11 1.64 -4.54
N ASN A 117 14.11 1.36 -5.38
CA ASN A 117 14.27 1.12 -6.80
C ASN A 117 13.82 2.30 -7.68
N GLY A 118 13.38 3.41 -7.09
CA GLY A 118 12.84 4.57 -7.82
C GLY A 118 11.56 4.28 -8.61
N LEU A 119 10.83 3.22 -8.24
CA LEU A 119 9.61 2.81 -8.92
C LEU A 119 8.40 3.54 -8.35
N PRO A 120 7.44 3.99 -9.21
CA PRO A 120 6.20 4.56 -8.71
C PRO A 120 5.46 3.54 -7.85
N HIS A 121 5.00 4.00 -6.69
CA HIS A 121 4.31 3.15 -5.74
C HIS A 121 3.30 3.91 -4.90
N VAL A 122 2.34 3.18 -4.36
CA VAL A 122 1.37 3.69 -3.38
C VAL A 122 0.82 2.54 -2.54
N LEU A 123 0.48 2.82 -1.27
CA LEU A 123 -0.31 1.93 -0.44
C LEU A 123 -1.70 2.56 -0.26
N ILE A 124 -2.74 1.78 -0.53
CA ILE A 124 -4.14 2.19 -0.36
C ILE A 124 -4.69 1.46 0.87
N GLU A 125 -5.10 2.24 1.86
CA GLU A 125 -5.78 1.78 3.06
C GLU A 125 -7.29 2.02 2.90
N ILE A 126 -8.12 0.98 2.99
CA ILE A 126 -9.59 1.11 2.91
C ILE A 126 -10.18 0.90 4.29
N ARG A 127 -11.06 1.79 4.75
CA ARG A 127 -11.72 1.59 6.05
C ARG A 127 -12.62 0.34 5.99
N GLN A 128 -12.38 -0.62 6.87
CA GLN A 128 -12.90 -1.98 6.73
C GLN A 128 -14.43 -2.08 6.72
N ASP A 129 -15.16 -1.14 7.32
CA ASP A 129 -16.63 -1.10 7.31
C ASP A 129 -17.19 -0.91 5.91
N LEU A 130 -16.40 -0.33 5.00
CA LEU A 130 -16.78 -0.12 3.59
C LEU A 130 -16.60 -1.38 2.73
N ILE A 131 -15.93 -2.41 3.25
CA ILE A 131 -15.60 -3.66 2.54
C ILE A 131 -15.89 -4.91 3.39
N GLY A 132 -16.72 -4.78 4.43
CA GLY A 132 -16.97 -5.84 5.41
C GLY A 132 -17.75 -7.04 4.87
N THR A 133 -18.28 -6.96 3.65
CA THR A 133 -18.99 -8.04 2.96
C THR A 133 -18.49 -8.14 1.52
N GLU A 134 -18.66 -9.31 0.91
CA GLU A 134 -18.29 -9.52 -0.51
C GLU A 134 -18.99 -8.53 -1.46
N PRO A 135 -20.32 -8.27 -1.36
CA PRO A 135 -20.94 -7.23 -2.18
C PRO A 135 -20.39 -5.83 -1.95
N ALA A 136 -20.06 -5.46 -0.70
CA ALA A 136 -19.49 -4.16 -0.39
C ALA A 136 -18.06 -4.01 -0.94
N ALA A 137 -17.24 -5.07 -0.82
CA ALA A 137 -15.91 -5.12 -1.40
C ALA A 137 -15.94 -5.03 -2.94
N GLN A 138 -16.89 -5.72 -3.57
CA GLN A 138 -17.10 -5.66 -5.02
C GLN A 138 -17.50 -4.24 -5.46
N ALA A 139 -18.48 -3.64 -4.80
CA ALA A 139 -18.91 -2.27 -5.08
C ALA A 139 -17.78 -1.25 -4.87
N MET A 140 -16.95 -1.44 -3.84
CA MET A 140 -15.76 -0.63 -3.62
C MET A 140 -14.75 -0.80 -4.75
N ALA A 141 -14.47 -2.04 -5.19
CA ALA A 141 -13.56 -2.31 -6.30
C ALA A 141 -14.04 -1.67 -7.61
N GLU A 142 -15.32 -1.79 -7.93
CA GLU A 142 -15.94 -1.15 -9.11
C GLU A 142 -15.83 0.37 -9.09
N ARG A 143 -15.85 0.97 -7.90
CA ARG A 143 -15.71 2.41 -7.71
C ARG A 143 -14.24 2.87 -7.75
N LEU A 144 -13.32 2.09 -7.18
CA LEU A 144 -11.89 2.42 -7.11
C LEU A 144 -11.11 2.15 -8.40
N ALA A 145 -11.44 1.09 -9.12
CA ALA A 145 -10.74 0.71 -10.35
C ALA A 145 -10.64 1.88 -11.37
N PRO A 146 -11.74 2.53 -11.79
CA PRO A 146 -11.66 3.63 -12.75
C PRO A 146 -10.92 4.86 -12.20
N ILE A 147 -10.98 5.11 -10.89
CA ILE A 147 -10.25 6.20 -10.23
C ILE A 147 -8.74 5.95 -10.32
N LEU A 148 -8.32 4.73 -10.02
CA LEU A 148 -6.92 4.32 -10.06
C LEU A 148 -6.37 4.33 -11.49
N GLU A 149 -7.12 3.80 -12.46
CA GLU A 149 -6.75 3.86 -13.88
C GLU A 149 -6.52 5.30 -14.35
N ALA A 150 -7.39 6.22 -13.95
CA ALA A 150 -7.26 7.62 -14.32
C ALA A 150 -6.09 8.30 -13.61
N ALA A 151 -5.79 7.94 -12.36
CA ALA A 151 -4.59 8.43 -11.64
C ALA A 151 -3.30 7.94 -12.31
N LEU A 152 -3.27 6.69 -12.77
CA LEU A 152 -2.15 6.11 -13.53
C LEU A 152 -1.95 6.86 -14.86
N ALA A 153 -3.04 7.23 -15.54
CA ALA A 153 -2.98 8.01 -16.76
C ALA A 153 -2.36 9.41 -16.53
N ASP A 154 -2.77 10.11 -15.46
CA ASP A 154 -2.22 11.43 -15.10
C ASP A 154 -0.72 11.35 -14.81
N MET A 155 -0.28 10.35 -14.05
CA MET A 155 1.13 10.09 -13.78
C MET A 155 1.94 9.92 -15.08
N GLY A 156 1.40 9.15 -16.03
CA GLY A 156 2.01 8.93 -17.34
C GLY A 156 2.06 10.18 -18.23
N GLN A 157 1.16 11.16 -18.02
CA GLN A 157 1.21 12.45 -18.71
C GLN A 157 2.25 13.39 -18.10
N MET A 158 2.38 13.42 -16.77
CA MET A 158 3.40 14.23 -16.09
C MET A 158 4.81 13.82 -16.49
N SER A 159 5.08 12.51 -16.59
CA SER A 159 6.39 11.98 -16.98
C SER A 159 6.82 12.36 -18.42
N ARG A 160 5.84 12.61 -19.31
CA ARG A 160 6.10 13.05 -20.69
C ARG A 160 6.40 14.54 -20.81
N LYS A 161 5.88 15.36 -19.88
CA LYS A 161 6.10 16.81 -19.87
C LYS A 161 7.49 17.21 -19.35
N THR A 162 8.08 16.44 -18.43
CA THR A 162 9.42 16.69 -17.87
C THR A 162 10.58 16.24 -18.77
N THR A 163 10.31 15.48 -19.84
CA THR A 163 11.33 15.03 -20.81
C THR A 163 11.51 15.98 -22.01
N HIS A 164 10.73 17.06 -22.09
CA HIS A 164 10.75 18.03 -23.20
C HIS A 164 11.15 19.45 -22.77
N SER A 165 11.89 19.57 -21.66
CA SER A 165 12.44 20.82 -21.11
C SER A 165 13.92 20.65 -20.83
#